data_AF-A0A7C1FHT2-F1
#
_entry.id   AF-A0A7C1FHT2-F1
#
_cell.length_a   1.000
_cell.length_b   1.000
_cell.length_c   1.000
_cell.angle_alpha   90.00
_cell.angle_beta   90.00
_cell.angle_gamma   90.00
#
_symmetry.space_group_name_H-M   'P 1'
#
loop_
_entity.id
_entity.type
_entity.pdbx_description
1 polymer ?
#
loop_
_entity_poly.entity_id
_entity_poly.type
_entity_poly.pdbx_seq_one_letter_code
_entity_poly.pdbx_strand_id
1 'polypeptide(L)'
;MLIFYAASFVIEVREASRSLNEFSERGRIVPELSNPSIRELFIKEYRLIYRVEESRVDILGLIHGRKDLKTLWKKNKGKIDRELSPNIG
;
A
#
# COMPACT_ATOMS: atom_id res chain seq x y z
N MET A 1 -21.73 -12.48 14.02
CA MET A 1 -21.74 -11.13 13.43
C MET A 1 -20.33 -10.53 13.23
N LEU A 2 -19.39 -10.65 14.18
CA LEU A 2 -17.99 -10.18 14.03
C LEU A 2 -17.15 -10.95 12.96
N ILE A 3 -17.38 -12.25 12.79
CA ILE A 3 -16.62 -13.09 11.84
C ILE A 3 -16.87 -12.67 10.38
N PHE A 4 -18.10 -12.30 10.03
CA PHE A 4 -18.45 -11.89 8.67
C PHE A 4 -17.80 -10.56 8.27
N TYR A 5 -17.67 -9.61 9.21
CA TYR A 5 -17.07 -8.30 8.92
C TYR A 5 -15.57 -8.40 8.68
N ALA A 6 -14.86 -9.16 9.52
CA ALA A 6 -13.42 -9.38 9.35
C ALA A 6 -13.10 -10.12 8.04
N ALA A 7 -13.88 -11.17 7.72
CA ALA A 7 -13.72 -11.91 6.48
C ALA A 7 -13.99 -11.04 5.23
N SER A 8 -15.06 -10.24 5.26
CA SER A 8 -15.39 -9.31 4.16
C SER A 8 -14.29 -8.27 3.94
N PHE A 9 -13.72 -7.72 5.01
CA PHE A 9 -12.62 -6.76 4.88
C PHE A 9 -11.37 -7.38 4.25
N VAL A 10 -10.99 -8.59 4.66
CA VAL A 10 -9.84 -9.30 4.06
C VAL A 10 -10.07 -9.58 2.58
N ILE A 11 -11.30 -9.98 2.20
CA ILE A 11 -11.65 -10.20 0.79
C ILE A 11 -11.51 -8.89 0.00
N GLU A 12 -12.06 -7.78 0.49
CA GLU A 12 -11.97 -6.48 -0.18
C GLU A 12 -10.52 -6.03 -0.39
N VAL A 13 -9.67 -6.16 0.65
CA VAL A 13 -8.24 -5.82 0.54
C VAL A 13 -7.54 -6.72 -0.48
N ARG A 14 -7.86 -8.01 -0.51
CA ARG A 14 -7.26 -8.96 -1.43
C ARG A 14 -7.67 -8.71 -2.88
N GLU A 15 -8.95 -8.49 -3.14
CA GLU A 15 -9.44 -8.19 -4.48
C GLU A 15 -8.93 -6.83 -4.97
N ALA A 16 -8.86 -5.83 -4.09
CA ALA A 16 -8.22 -4.55 -4.40
C ALA A 16 -6.73 -4.73 -4.77
N SER A 17 -5.99 -5.54 -4.02
CA SER A 17 -4.57 -5.83 -4.32
C SER A 17 -4.40 -6.56 -5.66
N ARG A 18 -5.28 -7.53 -5.96
CA ARG A 18 -5.26 -8.26 -7.27
C ARG A 18 -5.52 -7.33 -8.45
N SER A 19 -6.46 -6.40 -8.31
CA SER A 19 -6.77 -5.45 -9.40
C SER A 19 -5.62 -4.52 -9.76
N LEU A 20 -4.60 -4.38 -8.89
CA LEU A 20 -3.41 -3.57 -9.19
C LEU A 20 -2.53 -4.20 -10.28
N ASN A 21 -2.71 -5.48 -10.61
CA ASN A 21 -2.01 -6.10 -11.74
C ASN A 21 -2.42 -5.49 -13.09
N GLU A 22 -3.66 -5.01 -13.20
CA GLU A 22 -4.20 -4.37 -14.41
C GLU A 22 -4.26 -2.85 -14.28
N PHE A 23 -4.51 -2.35 -13.06
CA PHE A 23 -4.76 -0.93 -12.80
C PHE A 23 -3.84 -0.36 -11.71
N SER A 24 -2.54 -0.61 -11.83
CA SER A 24 -1.52 -0.15 -10.88
C SER A 24 -1.53 1.38 -10.69
N GLU A 25 -1.83 2.15 -11.73
CA GLU A 25 -1.82 3.62 -11.69
C GLU A 25 -3.14 4.27 -11.20
N ARG A 26 -4.14 3.49 -10.79
CA ARG A 26 -5.41 4.08 -10.32
C ARG A 26 -5.32 4.71 -8.93
N GLY A 27 -4.34 4.28 -8.12
CA GLY A 27 -4.13 4.81 -6.78
C GLY A 27 -3.53 6.20 -6.83
N ARG A 28 -3.83 7.00 -5.80
CA ARG A 28 -3.31 8.36 -5.67
C ARG A 28 -1.83 8.31 -5.30
N ILE A 29 -1.02 9.25 -5.78
CA ILE A 29 0.33 9.43 -5.24
C ILE A 29 0.21 9.81 -3.76
N VAL A 30 1.01 9.19 -2.90
CA VAL A 30 1.01 9.50 -1.47
C VAL A 30 1.51 10.94 -1.26
N PRO A 31 0.67 11.90 -0.85
CA PRO A 31 1.09 13.31 -0.78
C PRO A 31 2.17 13.55 0.30
N GLU A 32 2.25 12.67 1.31
CA GLU A 32 3.25 12.74 2.36
C GLU A 32 4.65 12.26 1.92
N LEU A 33 4.75 11.60 0.76
CA LEU A 33 5.99 11.02 0.23
C LEU A 33 6.34 11.69 -1.11
N SER A 34 7.58 12.15 -1.27
CA SER A 34 8.07 12.78 -2.51
C SER A 34 8.39 11.77 -3.62
N ASN A 35 7.77 10.59 -3.62
CA ASN A 35 8.03 9.53 -4.57
C ASN A 35 6.76 9.15 -5.36
N PRO A 36 6.68 9.46 -6.67
CA PRO A 36 5.49 9.17 -7.48
C PRO A 36 5.26 7.68 -7.73
N SER A 37 6.27 6.82 -7.52
CA SER A 37 6.08 5.37 -7.63
C SER A 37 5.31 4.80 -6.45
N ILE A 38 5.28 5.50 -5.31
CA ILE A 38 4.53 5.09 -4.12
C ILE A 38 3.13 5.70 -4.18
N ARG A 39 2.15 4.80 -4.23
CA ARG A 39 0.75 5.13 -4.39
C ARG A 39 -0.08 4.51 -3.28
N GLU A 40 -1.29 5.03 -3.16
CA GLU A 40 -2.26 4.57 -2.18
C GLU A 40 -3.63 4.36 -2.77
N LEU A 41 -4.31 3.36 -2.23
CA LEU A 41 -5.71 3.08 -2.48
C LEU A 41 -6.47 3.11 -1.16
N PHE A 42 -7.58 3.86 -1.13
CA PHE A 42 -8.46 3.91 0.02
C PHE A 42 -9.42 2.71 0.01
N ILE A 43 -9.41 1.94 1.09
CA ILE A 43 -10.29 0.80 1.32
C ILE A 43 -10.96 1.03 2.68
N LYS A 44 -12.19 1.55 2.64
CA LYS A 44 -12.88 2.04 3.85
C LYS A 44 -12.00 3.04 4.60
N GLU A 45 -11.78 2.81 5.89
CA GLU A 45 -10.96 3.64 6.78
C GLU A 45 -9.45 3.34 6.69
N TYR A 46 -9.03 2.47 5.77
CA TYR A 46 -7.64 2.04 5.58
C TYR A 46 -7.06 2.53 4.25
N ARG A 47 -5.75 2.75 4.25
CA ARG A 47 -4.91 3.10 3.11
C ARG A 47 -4.05 1.87 2.80
N LEU A 48 -4.27 1.26 1.64
CA LEU A 48 -3.36 0.27 1.08
C LEU A 48 -2.25 1.03 0.37
N ILE A 49 -1.04 0.98 0.91
CA ILE A 49 0.14 1.60 0.33
C ILE A 49 0.87 0.57 -0.51
N TYR A 50 1.18 0.93 -1.74
CA TYR A 50 1.87 0.06 -2.68
C TYR A 50 2.83 0.87 -3.55
N ARG A 51 3.76 0.19 -4.19
CA ARG A 51 4.70 0.77 -5.16
C ARG A 51 4.47 0.15 -6.52
N VAL A 52 4.51 0.99 -7.54
CA VAL A 52 4.50 0.57 -8.94
C VAL A 52 5.94 0.56 -9.45
N GLU A 53 6.41 -0.60 -9.91
CA GLU A 53 7.64 -0.76 -10.66
C GLU A 53 7.30 -1.17 -12.11
N GLU A 54 8.30 -1.18 -13.00
CA GLU A 54 8.07 -1.46 -14.43
C GLU A 54 7.42 -2.82 -14.70
N SER A 55 7.75 -3.84 -13.89
CA SER A 55 7.29 -5.22 -14.10
C SER A 55 6.44 -5.79 -12.97
N ARG A 56 6.26 -5.05 -11.86
CA ARG A 56 5.51 -5.55 -10.70
C ARG A 56 4.92 -4.44 -9.84
N VAL A 57 3.99 -4.84 -8.97
CA VAL A 57 3.43 -4.01 -7.91
C VAL A 57 3.79 -4.62 -6.56
N ASP A 58 4.47 -3.84 -5.71
CA ASP A 58 4.83 -4.26 -4.37
C ASP A 58 3.85 -3.67 -3.35
N ILE A 59 3.21 -4.53 -2.55
CA ILE A 59 2.37 -4.07 -1.45
C ILE A 59 3.26 -3.76 -0.24
N LEU A 60 3.28 -2.50 0.19
CA LEU A 60 4.16 -2.01 1.25
C LEU A 60 3.47 -2.06 2.62
N GLY A 61 2.14 -1.94 2.65
CA GLY A 61 1.38 -2.13 3.88
C GLY A 61 -0.05 -1.62 3.84
N LEU A 62 -0.80 -1.97 4.89
CA LEU A 62 -2.18 -1.53 5.11
C LEU A 62 -2.24 -0.70 6.41
N ILE A 63 -2.58 0.58 6.28
CA ILE A 63 -2.47 1.55 7.38
C ILE A 63 -3.84 2.20 7.59
N HIS A 64 -4.31 2.27 8.83
CA HIS A 64 -5.55 2.98 9.13
C HIS A 64 -5.36 4.48 8.83
N GLY A 65 -6.28 5.09 8.09
CA GLY A 65 -6.22 6.49 7.64
C GLY A 65 -6.12 7.55 8.74
N ARG A 66 -6.43 7.20 10.00
CA ARG A 66 -6.22 8.09 11.16
C ARG A 66 -4.79 8.09 11.68
N LYS A 67 -3.93 7.17 11.22
CA LYS A 67 -2.53 7.12 11.62
C LYS A 67 -1.70 8.08 10.76
N ASP A 68 -0.73 8.73 11.38
CA ASP A 68 0.23 9.56 10.68
C ASP A 68 1.21 8.70 9.87
N LEU A 69 0.97 8.64 8.55
CA LEU A 69 1.80 7.90 7.61
C LEU A 69 3.24 8.40 7.60
N LYS A 70 3.47 9.72 7.69
CA LYS A 70 4.80 10.33 7.64
C LYS A 70 5.66 9.88 8.81
N THR A 71 5.08 9.84 10.01
CA THR A 71 5.76 9.36 11.21
C THR A 71 6.05 7.85 11.13
N LEU A 72 5.10 7.04 10.68
CA LEU A 72 5.29 5.60 10.49
C LEU A 72 6.39 5.29 9.47
N TRP A 73 6.43 6.03 8.37
CA TRP A 73 7.43 5.87 7.33
C TRP A 73 8.83 6.22 7.82
N LYS A 74 8.98 7.37 8.51
CA LYS A 74 10.26 7.76 9.12
C LYS A 74 10.78 6.71 10.09
N LYS A 75 9.90 6.15 10.93
CA LYS A 75 10.27 5.13 11.92
C LYS A 75 10.76 3.84 11.27
N ASN A 76 10.20 3.47 10.12
CA ASN A 76 10.50 2.20 9.44
C ASN A 76 11.40 2.37 8.20
N LYS A 77 11.90 3.58 7.93
CA LYS A 77 12.64 3.92 6.73
C LYS A 77 13.79 2.95 6.45
N GLY A 78 14.60 2.59 7.45
CA GLY A 78 15.70 1.65 7.26
C GLY A 78 15.31 0.19 6.96
N LYS A 79 14.07 -0.23 7.25
CA LYS A 79 13.52 -1.53 6.84
C LYS A 79 12.86 -1.45 5.47
N ILE A 80 12.04 -0.42 5.28
CA ILE A 80 11.33 -0.17 4.03
C ILE A 80 12.33 0.08 2.90
N ASP A 81 13.38 0.87 3.10
CA ASP A 81 14.40 1.15 2.07
C ASP A 81 15.17 -0.12 1.62
N ARG A 82 15.29 -1.15 2.49
CA ARG A 82 15.89 -2.46 2.12
C ARG A 82 14.94 -3.31 1.29
N GLU A 83 13.64 -3.26 1.57
CA GLU A 83 12.59 -3.89 0.74
C GLU A 83 12.30 -3.07 -0.54
N LEU A 84 12.64 -1.78 -0.53
CA LEU A 84 12.50 -0.86 -1.64
C LEU A 84 13.72 -0.83 -2.57
N SER A 85 14.84 -1.40 -2.16
CA SER A 85 16.00 -1.51 -3.04
C SER A 85 15.61 -2.41 -4.21
N PRO A 86 15.82 -1.99 -5.47
CA PRO A 86 15.61 -2.86 -6.61
C PRO A 86 16.46 -4.11 -6.35
N ASN A 87 15.82 -5.28 -6.35
CA ASN A 87 16.51 -6.55 -6.32
C ASN A 87 17.38 -6.56 -7.59
N ILE A 88 18.66 -6.21 -7.45
CA ILE A 88 19.64 -6.29 -8.54
C ILE A 88 19.93 -7.78 -8.67
N GLY A 89 19.10 -8.47 -9.43
CA GLY A 89 19.27 -9.84 -9.88
C GLY A 89 19.21 -9.86 -11.38
#